data_AF-A0A7Y4WVQ5-F1
#
_entry.id   AF-A0A7Y4WVQ5-F1
#
_cell.length_a   1.000
_cell.length_b   1.000
_cell.length_c   1.000
_cell.angle_alpha   90.00
_cell.angle_beta   90.00
_cell.angle_gamma   90.00
#
_symmetry.space_group_name_H-M   'P 1'
#
loop_
_entity.id
_entity.type
_entity.pdbx_description
1 polymer ?
#
loop_
_entity_poly.entity_id
_entity_poly.type
_entity_poly.pdbx_seq_one_letter_code
_entity_poly.pdbx_strand_id
1 'polypeptide(L)'
;MTQIVQRPLVNRPGQVLFASLIGTTIEFFDFYIYATAAVLVFPSLFFPASDPSAAMLASLATFGIAFLARPVGSALFGHFGDRVGRKTTLVAALLTMGFSTVGIGLLPTYASIGVLAPALLALCRFGQGLGLGGEWGGAVLLA
;
A
#
# COMPACT_ATOMS: atom_id res chain seq x y z
N MET A 1 31.75 37.82 -6.68
CA MET A 1 31.27 36.45 -6.31
C MET A 1 29.83 36.56 -5.85
N THR A 2 28.88 36.49 -6.78
CA THR A 2 27.45 36.65 -6.51
C THR A 2 26.87 35.26 -6.28
N GLN A 3 26.53 34.95 -5.02
CA GLN A 3 25.86 33.72 -4.64
C GLN A 3 24.44 33.73 -5.24
N ILE A 4 24.21 32.88 -6.25
CA ILE A 4 22.87 32.60 -6.77
C ILE A 4 22.16 31.77 -5.70
N VAL A 5 21.35 32.42 -4.88
CA VAL A 5 20.42 31.75 -3.99
C VAL A 5 19.38 31.05 -4.88
N GLN A 6 19.60 29.76 -5.19
CA GLN A 6 18.60 28.92 -5.86
C GLN A 6 17.37 28.86 -4.94
N ARG A 7 16.31 29.59 -5.30
CA ARG A 7 14.99 29.42 -4.68
C ARG A 7 14.55 27.98 -4.97
N PRO A 8 14.17 27.18 -3.95
CA PRO A 8 13.58 25.87 -4.23
C PRO A 8 12.37 26.09 -5.12
N LEU A 9 12.27 25.32 -6.21
CA LEU A 9 11.11 25.36 -7.11
C LEU A 9 9.89 24.88 -6.31
N VAL A 10 9.13 25.83 -5.77
CA VAL A 10 7.87 25.54 -5.08
C VAL A 10 6.89 25.02 -6.12
N ASN A 11 6.45 23.76 -5.99
CA ASN A 11 5.44 23.17 -6.87
C ASN A 11 4.18 24.04 -6.84
N ARG A 12 3.57 24.29 -8.01
CA ARG A 12 2.35 25.09 -8.07
C ARG A 12 1.24 24.36 -7.32
N PRO A 13 0.38 25.05 -6.55
CA PRO A 13 -0.69 24.42 -5.77
C PRO A 13 -1.55 23.45 -6.59
N GLY A 14 -1.89 23.82 -7.83
CA GLY A 14 -2.65 22.94 -8.73
C GLY A 14 -1.93 21.65 -9.13
N GLN A 15 -0.59 21.65 -9.21
CA GLN A 15 0.18 20.44 -9.49
C GLN A 15 0.18 19.50 -8.29
N VAL A 16 0.29 20.05 -7.08
CA VAL A 16 0.20 19.27 -5.83
C VAL A 16 -1.18 18.65 -5.68
N LEU A 17 -2.24 19.45 -5.88
CA LEU A 17 -3.63 18.97 -5.82
C LEU A 17 -3.88 17.84 -6.82
N PHE A 18 -3.46 18.01 -8.07
CA PHE A 18 -3.66 16.99 -9.10
C PHE A 18 -2.89 15.71 -8.80
N ALA A 19 -1.64 15.81 -8.34
CA ALA A 19 -0.85 14.65 -7.93
C ALA A 19 -1.49 13.90 -6.76
N SER A 20 -2.02 14.61 -5.76
CA SER A 20 -2.73 14.02 -4.63
C SER A 20 -4.02 13.32 -5.07
N LEU A 21 -4.81 13.93 -5.97
CA LEU A 21 -6.02 13.32 -6.51
C LEU A 21 -5.73 12.00 -7.25
N ILE A 22 -4.68 11.99 -8.07
CA ILE A 22 -4.24 10.77 -8.75
C ILE A 22 -3.82 9.70 -7.74
N GLY A 23 -2.98 10.05 -6.75
CA GLY A 23 -2.55 9.12 -5.71
C GLY A 23 -3.72 8.48 -4.98
N THR A 24 -4.65 9.29 -4.50
CA THR A 24 -5.88 8.82 -3.84
C THR A 24 -6.74 7.95 -4.76
N THR A 25 -6.85 8.29 -6.04
CA THR A 25 -7.60 7.46 -7.01
C THR A 25 -6.97 6.09 -7.18
N ILE A 26 -5.64 6.02 -7.29
CA ILE A 26 -4.89 4.77 -7.40
C ILE A 26 -5.05 3.93 -6.14
N GLU A 27 -5.02 4.55 -4.95
CA GLU A 27 -5.28 3.88 -3.67
C GLU A 27 -6.65 3.19 -3.68
N PHE A 28 -7.72 3.92 -3.98
CA PHE A 28 -9.07 3.35 -3.97
C PHE A 28 -9.24 2.27 -5.02
N PHE A 29 -8.59 2.43 -6.18
CA PHE A 29 -8.59 1.44 -7.24
C PHE A 29 -7.92 0.13 -6.82
N ASP A 30 -6.70 0.18 -6.27
CA ASP A 30 -6.00 -1.01 -5.76
C ASP A 30 -6.81 -1.68 -4.64
N PHE A 31 -7.36 -0.88 -3.72
CA PHE A 31 -8.17 -1.38 -2.63
C PHE A 31 -9.41 -2.14 -3.13
N TYR A 32 -10.10 -1.61 -4.15
CA TYR A 32 -11.28 -2.24 -4.72
C TYR A 32 -10.95 -3.51 -5.49
N ILE A 33 -9.89 -3.49 -6.33
CA ILE A 33 -9.43 -4.68 -7.04
C ILE A 33 -9.04 -5.79 -6.06
N TYR A 34 -8.29 -5.46 -5.01
CA TYR A 34 -7.95 -6.45 -3.98
C TYR A 34 -9.20 -7.00 -3.32
N ALA A 35 -10.16 -6.15 -2.94
CA ALA A 35 -11.41 -6.59 -2.31
C ALA A 35 -12.18 -7.58 -3.21
N THR A 36 -12.29 -7.27 -4.50
CA THR A 36 -12.91 -8.15 -5.50
C THR A 36 -12.14 -9.46 -5.62
N ALA A 37 -10.81 -9.41 -5.72
CA ALA A 37 -9.96 -10.60 -5.81
C ALA A 37 -10.03 -11.45 -4.53
N ALA A 38 -10.11 -10.84 -3.35
CA ALA A 38 -10.25 -11.51 -2.07
C ALA A 38 -11.55 -12.31 -1.96
N VAL A 39 -12.59 -11.90 -2.67
CA VAL A 39 -13.87 -12.62 -2.72
C VAL A 39 -13.91 -13.65 -3.84
N LEU A 40 -13.41 -13.30 -5.03
CA LEU A 40 -13.65 -14.10 -6.24
C LEU A 40 -12.49 -15.04 -6.62
N VAL A 41 -11.26 -14.72 -6.21
CA VAL A 41 -10.04 -15.33 -6.78
C VAL A 41 -9.14 -15.94 -5.69
N PHE A 42 -8.81 -15.18 -4.66
CA PHE A 42 -7.86 -15.62 -3.63
C PHE A 42 -8.30 -16.85 -2.83
N PRO A 43 -9.60 -17.06 -2.49
CA PRO A 43 -10.02 -18.24 -1.74
C PRO A 43 -9.61 -19.55 -2.41
N SER A 44 -9.65 -19.62 -3.74
CA SER A 44 -9.28 -20.82 -4.51
C SER A 44 -7.79 -20.89 -4.86
N LEU A 45 -7.09 -19.75 -4.99
CA LEU A 45 -5.67 -19.73 -5.36
C LEU A 45 -4.72 -19.87 -4.17
N PHE A 46 -5.03 -19.23 -3.04
CA PHE A 46 -4.09 -19.04 -1.94
C PHE A 46 -4.49 -19.77 -0.65
N PHE A 47 -5.69 -20.36 -0.56
CA PHE A 47 -6.15 -21.04 0.65
C PHE A 47 -6.44 -22.53 0.39
N PRO A 48 -6.45 -23.38 1.44
CA PRO A 48 -6.77 -24.79 1.29
C PRO A 48 -8.19 -25.00 0.78
N ALA A 49 -8.37 -25.92 -0.17
CA ALA A 49 -9.67 -26.21 -0.79
C ALA A 49 -10.61 -27.09 0.08
N SER A 50 -10.22 -27.42 1.32
CA SER A 50 -10.97 -28.35 2.17
C SER A 50 -12.33 -27.80 2.65
N ASP A 51 -12.42 -26.49 2.85
CA ASP A 51 -13.65 -25.80 3.26
C ASP A 51 -13.75 -24.44 2.53
N PRO A 52 -14.64 -24.29 1.54
CA PRO A 52 -14.80 -23.05 0.79
C PRO A 52 -15.19 -21.84 1.65
N SER A 53 -15.98 -22.03 2.70
CA SER A 53 -16.39 -20.93 3.59
C SER A 53 -15.22 -20.46 4.43
N ALA A 54 -14.43 -21.38 4.98
CA ALA A 54 -13.22 -21.05 5.72
C ALA A 54 -12.18 -20.33 4.84
N ALA A 55 -11.98 -20.79 3.59
CA ALA A 55 -11.07 -20.16 2.64
C ALA A 55 -11.48 -18.72 2.31
N MET A 56 -12.79 -18.48 2.12
CA MET A 56 -13.29 -17.13 1.85
C MET A 56 -13.14 -16.20 3.07
N LEU A 57 -13.44 -16.70 4.29
CA LEU A 57 -13.23 -15.93 5.51
C LEU A 57 -11.75 -15.60 5.73
N ALA A 58 -10.85 -16.57 5.49
CA ALA A 58 -9.41 -16.35 5.61
C ALA A 58 -8.89 -15.33 4.58
N SER A 59 -9.40 -15.39 3.34
CA SER A 59 -9.11 -14.41 2.31
C SER A 59 -9.56 -13.00 2.69
N LEU A 60 -10.80 -12.84 3.17
CA LEU A 60 -11.31 -11.58 3.72
C LEU A 60 -10.52 -11.10 4.95
N ALA A 61 -10.04 -12.03 5.78
CA ALA A 61 -9.17 -11.69 6.90
C ALA A 61 -7.85 -11.08 6.40
N THR A 62 -7.25 -11.59 5.31
CA THR A 62 -6.06 -10.96 4.72
C THR A 62 -6.35 -9.55 4.21
N PHE A 63 -7.52 -9.31 3.62
CA PHE A 63 -7.94 -7.97 3.25
C PHE A 63 -8.00 -7.04 4.47
N GLY A 64 -8.50 -7.55 5.60
CA GLY A 64 -8.54 -6.89 6.90
C GLY A 64 -7.17 -6.44 7.43
N ILE A 65 -6.09 -7.18 7.12
CA ILE A 65 -4.72 -6.88 7.60
C ILE A 65 -4.29 -5.47 7.20
N ALA A 66 -4.68 -4.99 6.02
CA ALA A 66 -4.33 -3.64 5.57
C ALA A 66 -4.85 -2.54 6.52
N PHE A 67 -6.00 -2.75 7.18
CA PHE A 67 -6.55 -1.79 8.12
C PHE A 67 -5.73 -1.70 9.41
N LEU A 68 -5.11 -2.80 9.84
CA LEU A 68 -4.18 -2.81 10.97
C LEU A 68 -2.82 -2.22 10.58
N ALA A 69 -2.38 -2.46 9.35
CA ALA A 69 -1.14 -1.93 8.84
C ALA A 69 -1.17 -0.40 8.68
N ARG A 70 -2.32 0.18 8.34
CA ARG A 70 -2.47 1.64 8.12
C ARG A 70 -2.04 2.51 9.31
N PRO A 71 -2.52 2.29 10.55
CA PRO A 71 -2.03 3.02 11.72
C PRO A 71 -0.52 2.84 11.97
N VAL A 72 0.00 1.65 11.68
CA VAL A 72 1.44 1.36 11.83
C VAL A 72 2.25 2.14 10.78
N GLY A 73 1.77 2.17 9.55
CA GLY A 73 2.34 2.93 8.45
C GLY A 73 2.31 4.43 8.72
N SER A 74 1.19 4.97 9.22
CA SER A 74 1.08 6.39 9.52
C SER A 74 2.03 6.81 10.65
N ALA A 75 2.23 5.97 11.67
CA ALA A 75 3.21 6.23 12.72
C ALA A 75 4.65 6.19 12.18
N LEU A 76 5.01 5.15 11.42
CA LEU A 76 6.35 4.99 10.83
C LEU A 76 6.68 6.12 9.85
N PHE A 77 5.89 6.23 8.78
CA PHE A 77 6.14 7.22 7.73
C PHE A 77 5.86 8.64 8.22
N GLY A 78 4.96 8.88 9.18
CA GLY A 78 4.83 10.18 9.81
C GLY A 78 6.12 10.61 10.51
N HIS A 79 6.68 9.74 11.34
CA HIS A 79 7.93 9.99 12.06
C HIS A 79 9.13 10.21 11.12
N PHE A 80 9.28 9.36 10.09
CA PHE A 80 10.34 9.54 9.10
C PHE A 80 10.09 10.75 8.19
N GLY A 81 8.83 11.09 7.94
CA GLY A 81 8.42 12.30 7.20
C GLY A 81 8.91 13.57 7.87
N ASP A 82 8.80 13.65 9.20
CA ASP A 82 9.24 14.79 9.98
C ASP A 82 10.77 14.87 10.13
N ARG A 83 11.49 13.74 10.06
CA ARG A 83 12.96 13.69 10.23
C ARG A 83 13.77 13.74 8.93
N VAL A 84 13.34 13.02 7.90
CA VAL A 84 14.09 12.80 6.65
C VAL A 84 13.52 13.64 5.51
N GLY A 85 12.28 14.11 5.66
CA GLY A 85 11.60 14.96 4.70
C GLY A 85 10.37 14.30 4.09
N ARG A 86 9.29 15.09 3.98
CA ARG A 86 7.96 14.62 3.55
C ARG A 86 7.94 14.04 2.14
N LYS A 87 8.63 14.69 1.18
CA LYS A 87 8.68 14.23 -0.22
C LYS A 87 9.32 12.84 -0.35
N THR A 88 10.48 12.64 0.26
CA THR A 88 11.22 11.36 0.20
C THR A 88 10.41 10.24 0.83
N THR A 89 9.77 10.53 1.96
CA THR A 89 8.92 9.60 2.69
C THR A 89 7.69 9.19 1.88
N LEU A 90 7.04 10.15 1.19
CA LEU A 90 5.92 9.88 0.30
C LEU A 90 6.31 8.93 -0.84
N VAL A 91 7.48 9.15 -1.46
CA VAL A 91 8.00 8.27 -2.51
C VAL A 91 8.27 6.87 -1.96
N ALA A 92 8.85 6.76 -0.76
CA ALA A 92 9.08 5.46 -0.13
C ALA A 92 7.78 4.71 0.18
N ALA A 93 6.74 5.42 0.64
CA ALA A 93 5.42 4.86 0.89
C ALA A 93 4.76 4.31 -0.40
N LEU A 94 4.75 5.12 -1.47
CA LEU A 94 4.25 4.73 -2.79
C LEU A 94 5.00 3.52 -3.37
N LEU A 95 6.33 3.49 -3.24
CA LEU A 95 7.15 2.36 -3.69
C LEU A 95 6.84 1.09 -2.89
N THR A 96 6.67 1.22 -1.56
CA THR A 96 6.29 0.08 -0.70
C THR A 96 4.95 -0.52 -1.13
N MET A 97 3.98 0.33 -1.44
CA MET A 97 2.68 -0.10 -1.98
C MET A 97 2.86 -0.78 -3.35
N GLY A 98 3.54 -0.14 -4.29
CA GLY A 98 3.73 -0.65 -5.66
C GLY A 98 4.46 -2.00 -5.70
N PHE A 99 5.55 -2.16 -4.94
CA PHE A 99 6.26 -3.44 -4.84
C PHE A 99 5.39 -4.53 -4.23
N SER A 100 4.53 -4.18 -3.28
CA SER A 100 3.60 -5.14 -2.69
C SER A 100 2.52 -5.59 -3.68
N THR A 101 1.95 -4.65 -4.47
CA THR A 101 0.99 -4.97 -5.53
C THR A 101 1.60 -5.88 -6.60
N VAL A 102 2.81 -5.55 -7.07
CA VAL A 102 3.55 -6.40 -8.02
C VAL A 102 3.85 -7.77 -7.40
N GLY A 103 4.27 -7.78 -6.13
CA GLY A 103 4.55 -9.00 -5.37
C GLY A 103 3.35 -9.95 -5.35
N ILE A 104 2.14 -9.46 -5.06
CA ILE A 104 0.89 -10.25 -5.08
C ILE A 104 0.69 -10.94 -6.42
N GLY A 105 0.92 -10.22 -7.53
CA GLY A 105 0.78 -10.78 -8.88
C GLY A 105 1.80 -11.86 -9.23
N LEU A 106 2.93 -11.92 -8.51
CA LEU A 106 4.00 -12.89 -8.71
C LEU A 106 3.97 -14.05 -7.71
N LEU A 107 3.00 -14.08 -6.78
CA LEU A 107 2.96 -15.11 -5.76
C LEU A 107 2.61 -16.48 -6.35
N PRO A 108 3.34 -17.55 -5.96
CA PRO A 108 2.93 -18.91 -6.26
C PRO A 108 1.69 -19.30 -5.44
N THR A 109 0.91 -20.23 -5.96
CA THR A 109 -0.37 -20.66 -5.37
C THR A 109 -0.18 -21.60 -4.18
N TYR A 110 -1.27 -21.84 -3.43
CA TYR A 110 -1.30 -22.82 -2.34
C TYR A 110 -0.90 -24.22 -2.81
N ALA A 111 -1.27 -24.59 -4.04
CA ALA A 111 -0.87 -25.88 -4.63
C ALA A 111 0.65 -26.03 -4.80
N SER A 112 1.38 -24.91 -4.93
CA SER A 112 2.83 -24.92 -5.19
C SER A 112 3.65 -24.88 -3.90
N ILE A 113 3.25 -24.04 -2.92
CA ILE A 113 4.05 -23.78 -1.71
C ILE A 113 3.25 -23.90 -0.39
N GLY A 114 2.01 -24.36 -0.45
CA GLY A 114 1.16 -24.57 0.72
C GLY A 114 0.87 -23.29 1.50
N VAL A 115 0.94 -23.38 2.82
CA VAL A 115 0.58 -22.31 3.78
C VAL A 115 1.47 -21.06 3.65
N LEU A 116 2.62 -21.16 2.99
CA LEU A 116 3.43 -19.98 2.68
C LEU A 116 2.74 -19.04 1.68
N ALA A 117 1.90 -19.54 0.77
CA ALA A 117 1.21 -18.72 -0.21
C ALA A 117 0.29 -17.65 0.45
N PRO A 118 -0.64 -18.01 1.37
CA PRO A 118 -1.47 -17.02 2.06
C PRO A 118 -0.66 -16.16 3.05
N ALA A 119 0.44 -16.68 3.60
CA ALA A 119 1.32 -15.88 4.47
C ALA A 119 2.04 -14.77 3.69
N LEU A 120 2.53 -15.07 2.48
CA LEU A 120 3.14 -14.06 1.60
C LEU A 120 2.10 -13.07 1.08
N LEU A 121 0.90 -13.54 0.73
CA LEU A 121 -0.23 -12.67 0.37
C LEU A 121 -0.54 -11.68 1.50
N ALA A 122 -0.64 -12.16 2.74
CA ALA A 122 -0.85 -11.35 3.92
C ALA A 122 0.28 -10.34 4.15
N LEU A 123 1.54 -10.74 3.94
CA LEU A 123 2.71 -9.86 4.06
C LEU A 123 2.68 -8.74 3.03
N CYS A 124 2.40 -9.07 1.76
CA CYS A 124 2.23 -8.06 0.72
C CYS A 124 1.06 -7.12 1.06
N ARG A 125 -0.07 -7.66 1.54
CA ARG A 125 -1.22 -6.84 1.92
C ARG A 125 -0.91 -5.91 3.10
N PHE A 126 -0.12 -6.38 4.06
CA PHE A 126 0.40 -5.55 5.13
C PHE A 126 1.29 -4.43 4.58
N GLY A 127 2.21 -4.75 3.65
CA GLY A 127 3.06 -3.77 2.96
C GLY A 127 2.27 -2.69 2.22
N GLN A 128 1.20 -3.07 1.49
CA GLN A 128 0.28 -2.10 0.87
C GLN A 128 -0.33 -1.18 1.92
N GLY A 129 -0.86 -1.74 3.02
CA GLY A 129 -1.46 -0.97 4.11
C GLY A 129 -0.48 -0.02 4.81
N LEU A 130 0.79 -0.41 4.95
CA LEU A 130 1.85 0.46 5.47
C LEU A 130 2.08 1.68 4.56
N GLY A 131 2.24 1.45 3.25
CA GLY A 131 2.43 2.53 2.28
C GLY A 131 1.25 3.50 2.31
N LEU A 132 0.04 2.97 2.30
CA LEU A 132 -1.20 3.75 2.42
C LEU A 132 -1.23 4.61 3.69
N GLY A 133 -0.84 4.06 4.84
CA GLY A 133 -0.77 4.83 6.10
C GLY A 133 0.16 6.04 6.03
N GLY A 134 1.27 5.93 5.29
CA GLY A 134 2.24 7.00 5.12
C GLY A 134 1.81 8.12 4.19
N GLU A 135 1.03 7.82 3.16
CA GLU A 135 0.58 8.81 2.17
C GLU A 135 -0.34 9.87 2.78
N TRP A 136 -1.31 9.45 3.60
CA TRP A 136 -2.25 10.37 4.26
C TRP A 136 -1.54 11.34 5.23
N GLY A 137 -0.53 10.86 5.97
CA GLY A 137 0.26 11.70 6.88
C GLY A 137 1.22 12.67 6.16
N GLY A 138 1.70 12.28 4.98
CA GLY A 138 2.59 13.12 4.16
C GLY A 138 1.85 14.18 3.34
N ALA A 139 0.73 13.81 2.71
CA ALA A 139 0.00 14.65 1.77
C ALA A 139 -0.77 15.80 2.44
N VAL A 140 -1.43 15.55 3.58
CA VAL A 140 -2.22 16.56 4.31
C VAL A 140 -1.35 17.71 4.84
N LEU A 141 -0.08 17.44 5.11
CA LEU A 141 0.86 18.44 5.67
C LEU A 141 1.74 19.09 4.60
N LEU A 142 1.67 18.62 3.35
CA LEU A 142 2.32 19.23 2.18
C LEU A 142 1.38 20.13 1.36
N ALA A 143 0.06 19.92 1.47
CA ALA A 143 -0.98 20.77 0.89
C ALA A 143 -1.22 22.01 1.77
#